data_AF-A0AAE6G5H3-F1
#
_entry.id   AF-A0AAE6G5H3-F1
#
_cell.length_a   1.000
_cell.length_b   1.000
_cell.length_c   1.000
_cell.angle_alpha   90.00
_cell.angle_beta   90.00
_cell.angle_gamma   90.00
#
_symmetry.space_group_name_H-M   'P 1'
#
loop_
_entity.id
_entity.type
_entity.pdbx_description
1 polymer ?
#
loop_
_entity_poly.entity_id
_entity_poly.type
_entity_poly.pdbx_seq_one_letter_code
_entity_poly.pdbx_strand_id
1 'polypeptide(L)'
;MRFISLVPMLCGLAVVAQAGLNRRFAGQWGLMSAVLLNMVVATMATFVVYLVVRTVPGLWPEAAAGQGRLSGFTPWHLLPGLCGVIIVLGMPWALSRLGAVQSVLLLMAAQLLTSLVWDAMVEGRPATFPRVLGSGLAFMGAAIAVWKG
;
A
#
# COMPACT_ATOMS: atom_id res chain seq x y z
N MET A 1 -12.99 16.89 2.98
CA MET A 1 -13.42 15.51 3.31
C MET A 1 -13.86 14.68 2.11
N ARG A 2 -14.77 15.15 1.23
CA ARG A 2 -15.30 14.36 0.08
C ARG A 2 -14.26 13.78 -0.90
N PHE A 3 -13.09 14.42 -1.06
CA PHE A 3 -12.03 13.92 -1.96
C PHE A 3 -11.00 13.02 -1.27
N ILE A 4 -10.89 13.04 0.06
CA ILE A 4 -9.89 12.23 0.80
C ILE A 4 -10.22 10.74 0.68
N SER A 5 -11.50 10.39 0.58
CA SER A 5 -11.94 9.01 0.32
C SER A 5 -11.54 8.46 -1.05
N LEU A 6 -11.15 9.32 -2.00
CA LEU A 6 -10.63 8.87 -3.30
C LEU A 6 -9.17 8.41 -3.21
N VAL A 7 -8.41 8.91 -2.24
CA VAL A 7 -7.00 8.55 -2.04
C VAL A 7 -6.82 7.03 -1.85
N PRO A 8 -7.53 6.35 -0.92
CA PRO A 8 -7.38 4.90 -0.78
C PRO A 8 -7.85 4.12 -2.01
N MET A 9 -8.82 4.64 -2.77
CA MET A 9 -9.24 4.03 -4.04
C MET A 9 -8.10 4.10 -5.08
N LEU A 10 -7.47 5.26 -5.23
CA LEU A 10 -6.32 5.43 -6.12
C LEU A 10 -5.12 4.58 -5.68
N CYS A 11 -4.86 4.48 -4.36
CA CYS A 11 -3.84 3.57 -3.84
C CYS A 11 -4.14 2.12 -4.19
N GLY A 12 -5.40 1.69 -4.06
CA GLY A 12 -5.83 0.34 -4.47
C GLY A 12 -5.55 0.08 -5.96
N LEU A 13 -5.94 1.00 -6.83
CA LEU A 13 -5.64 0.91 -8.27
C LEU A 13 -4.14 0.85 -8.56
N ALA A 14 -3.36 1.71 -7.88
CA ALA A 14 -1.91 1.76 -8.03
C ALA A 14 -1.25 0.44 -7.62
N VAL A 15 -1.69 -0.20 -6.53
CA VAL A 15 -1.14 -1.50 -6.10
C VAL A 15 -1.35 -2.58 -7.16
N VAL A 16 -2.54 -2.65 -7.77
CA VAL A 16 -2.86 -3.63 -8.82
C VAL A 16 -2.02 -3.35 -10.08
N ALA A 17 -2.01 -2.09 -10.54
CA ALA A 17 -1.29 -1.69 -11.73
C ALA A 17 0.23 -1.91 -11.58
N GLN A 18 0.80 -1.49 -10.45
CA GLN A 18 2.20 -1.68 -10.12
C GLN A 18 2.56 -3.16 -10.08
N ALA A 19 1.74 -4.01 -9.46
CA ALA A 19 1.99 -5.43 -9.41
C ALA A 19 2.00 -6.07 -10.81
N GLY A 20 1.05 -5.69 -11.66
CA GLY A 20 0.94 -6.19 -13.04
C GLY A 20 2.10 -5.74 -13.93
N LEU A 21 2.48 -4.46 -13.86
CA LEU A 21 3.63 -3.91 -14.59
C LEU A 21 4.94 -4.56 -14.12
N ASN A 22 5.13 -4.70 -12.81
CA ASN A 22 6.32 -5.34 -12.25
C ASN A 22 6.39 -6.82 -12.60
N ARG A 23 5.26 -7.52 -12.73
CA ARG A 23 5.24 -8.91 -13.23
C ARG A 23 5.77 -8.98 -14.66
N ARG A 24 5.37 -8.04 -15.53
CA ARG A 24 5.88 -7.98 -16.92
C ARG A 24 7.36 -7.67 -16.96
N PHE A 25 7.80 -6.68 -16.18
CA PHE A 25 9.22 -6.35 -16.03
C PHE A 25 10.02 -7.55 -15.53
N ALA A 26 9.55 -8.21 -14.47
CA ALA A 26 10.20 -9.38 -13.89
C ALA A 26 10.34 -10.54 -14.89
N GLY A 27 9.38 -10.69 -15.81
CA GLY A 27 9.46 -11.68 -16.89
C GLY A 27 10.57 -11.41 -17.91
N GLN A 28 11.04 -10.17 -18.03
CA GLN A 28 12.09 -9.78 -18.99
C GLN A 28 13.47 -9.69 -18.32
N TRP A 29 13.55 -9.11 -17.11
CA TRP A 29 14.82 -8.72 -16.47
C TRP A 29 15.07 -9.45 -15.12
N GLY A 30 14.15 -10.33 -14.72
CA GLY A 30 14.16 -10.99 -13.41
C GLY A 30 13.49 -10.15 -12.32
N LEU A 31 12.92 -10.86 -11.33
CA LEU A 31 12.13 -10.24 -10.26
C LEU A 31 12.96 -9.27 -9.40
N MET A 32 14.16 -9.66 -9.00
CA MET A 32 14.99 -8.82 -8.12
C MET A 32 15.46 -7.53 -8.80
N SER A 33 15.81 -7.60 -10.09
CA SER A 33 16.14 -6.42 -10.91
C SER A 33 14.95 -5.48 -11.02
N ALA A 34 13.75 -6.03 -11.26
CA ALA A 34 12.51 -5.26 -11.32
C ALA A 34 12.22 -4.55 -9.98
N VAL A 35 12.37 -5.26 -8.86
CA VAL A 35 12.15 -4.69 -7.52
C VAL A 35 13.17 -3.60 -7.22
N LEU A 36 14.45 -3.84 -7.47
CA LEU A 36 15.50 -2.86 -7.23
C LEU A 36 15.27 -1.57 -8.02
N LEU A 37 14.97 -1.67 -9.32
CA LEU A 37 14.70 -0.50 -10.15
C LEU A 37 13.47 0.27 -9.65
N ASN A 38 12.39 -0.42 -9.29
CA ASN A 38 11.21 0.23 -8.73
C ASN A 38 11.51 0.96 -7.42
N MET A 39 12.34 0.39 -6.55
CA MET A 39 12.76 1.05 -5.31
C MET A 39 13.58 2.31 -5.58
N VAL A 40 14.46 2.28 -6.58
CA VAL A 40 15.21 3.47 -7.01
C VAL A 40 14.25 4.55 -7.53
N VAL A 41 13.34 4.19 -8.43
CA VAL A 41 12.34 5.13 -8.98
C VAL A 41 11.44 5.71 -7.88
N ALA A 42 10.97 4.88 -6.96
CA ALA A 42 10.15 5.32 -5.83
C ALA A 42 10.93 6.27 -4.90
N THR A 43 12.20 5.97 -4.63
CA THR A 43 13.08 6.84 -3.83
C THR A 43 13.30 8.19 -4.52
N MET A 44 13.58 8.19 -5.83
CA MET A 44 13.73 9.41 -6.59
C MET A 44 12.45 10.24 -6.61
N ALA A 45 11.29 9.62 -6.89
CA ALA A 45 10.01 10.30 -6.94
C ALA A 45 9.64 10.92 -5.58
N THR A 46 9.82 10.17 -4.49
CA THR A 46 9.55 10.68 -3.13
C THR A 46 10.53 11.78 -2.73
N PHE A 47 11.80 11.70 -3.14
CA PHE A 47 12.78 12.77 -2.93
C PHE A 47 12.41 14.06 -3.68
N VAL A 48 11.94 13.95 -4.93
CA VAL A 48 11.45 15.12 -5.69
C VAL A 48 10.24 15.76 -4.99
N VAL A 49 9.25 14.96 -4.57
CA VAL A 49 8.10 15.47 -3.82
C VAL A 49 8.54 16.17 -2.53
N TYR A 50 9.48 15.56 -1.79
CA TYR A 50 10.05 16.16 -0.59
C TYR A 50 10.69 17.52 -0.87
N LEU A 51 11.52 17.64 -1.91
CA LEU A 51 12.15 18.90 -2.30
C LEU A 51 11.11 19.95 -2.68
N VAL A 52 10.13 19.60 -3.50
CA VAL A 52 9.09 20.53 -3.96
C VAL A 52 8.26 21.07 -2.79
N VAL A 53 7.84 20.19 -1.87
CA VAL A 53 7.08 20.61 -0.67
C VAL A 53 7.92 21.51 0.25
N ARG A 54 9.24 21.32 0.29
CA ARG A 54 10.17 22.14 1.08
C ARG A 54 10.47 23.50 0.46
N THR A 55 10.49 23.60 -0.87
CA THR A 55 10.91 24.82 -1.58
C THR A 55 9.76 25.72 -1.99
N VAL A 56 8.53 25.19 -2.13
CA VAL A 56 7.34 25.96 -2.52
C VAL A 56 6.49 26.27 -1.28
N PRO A 57 6.52 27.52 -0.76
CA PRO A 57 5.76 27.88 0.43
C PRO A 57 4.25 27.69 0.22
N GLY A 58 3.58 27.08 1.18
CA GLY A 58 2.13 26.92 1.16
C GLY A 58 1.58 25.80 0.27
N LEU A 59 2.42 25.07 -0.49
CA LEU A 59 1.95 23.98 -1.36
C LEU A 59 1.31 22.84 -0.57
N TRP A 60 1.92 22.44 0.54
CA TRP A 60 1.38 21.43 1.44
C TRP A 60 1.78 21.72 2.89
N PRO A 61 1.07 22.63 3.57
CA PRO A 61 1.45 23.12 4.89
C PRO A 61 1.59 22.01 5.94
N GLU A 62 0.71 21.01 5.89
CA GLU A 62 0.72 19.84 6.78
C GLU A 62 1.98 18.98 6.61
N ALA A 63 2.41 18.75 5.36
CA ALA A 63 3.60 17.96 5.05
C ALA A 63 4.90 18.73 5.33
N ALA A 64 4.87 20.06 5.27
CA ALA A 64 6.03 20.92 5.53
C ALA A 64 6.27 21.19 7.04
N ALA A 65 5.30 20.92 7.91
CA ALA A 65 5.31 21.29 9.33
C ALA A 65 6.37 20.56 10.19
N GLY A 66 6.92 19.44 9.72
CA GLY A 66 7.99 18.72 10.42
C GLY A 66 9.36 19.37 10.20
N GLN A 67 9.96 19.96 11.24
CA GLN A 67 11.37 20.34 11.21
C GLN A 67 12.21 19.09 10.92
N GLY A 68 13.13 19.16 9.94
CA GLY A 68 13.99 18.05 9.47
C GLY A 68 15.03 17.61 10.50
N ARG A 69 14.60 17.32 11.73
CA ARG A 69 15.42 16.81 12.80
C ARG A 69 15.41 15.28 12.71
N LEU A 70 16.55 14.71 12.34
CA LEU A 70 16.82 13.27 12.52
C LEU A 70 16.91 12.89 14.01
N SER A 71 16.92 13.86 14.92
CA SER A 71 16.82 13.62 16.35
C SER A 71 15.44 13.03 16.67
N GLY A 72 15.40 11.76 17.02
CA GLY A 72 14.15 11.01 17.23
C GLY A 72 13.94 9.86 16.25
N PHE A 73 14.89 9.59 15.35
CA PHE A 73 14.87 8.37 14.56
C PHE A 73 14.89 7.14 15.48
N THR A 74 13.87 6.30 15.34
CA THR A 74 13.78 5.00 16.01
C THR A 74 13.54 3.91 14.97
N PRO A 75 13.95 2.65 15.24
CA PRO A 75 13.85 1.58 14.26
C PRO A 75 12.44 1.33 13.70
N TRP A 76 11.37 1.66 14.43
CA TRP A 76 10.00 1.47 13.93
C TRP A 76 9.73 2.31 12.68
N HIS A 77 10.40 3.45 12.49
CA HIS A 77 10.27 4.29 11.30
C HIS A 77 10.70 3.58 10.00
N LEU A 78 11.44 2.47 10.10
CA LEU A 78 11.81 1.64 8.96
C LEU A 78 10.69 0.68 8.53
N LEU A 79 9.78 0.34 9.44
CA LEU A 79 8.75 -0.68 9.20
C LEU A 79 7.83 -0.35 8.01
N PRO A 80 7.34 0.89 7.82
CA PRO A 80 6.53 1.22 6.64
C PRO A 80 7.29 1.03 5.32
N GLY A 81 8.59 1.37 5.29
CA GLY A 81 9.44 1.14 4.12
C GLY A 81 9.61 -0.34 3.81
N LEU A 82 9.83 -1.17 4.84
CA LEU A 82 9.91 -2.62 4.68
C LEU A 82 8.59 -3.23 4.19
N CYS A 83 7.43 -2.75 4.66
CA CYS A 83 6.13 -3.15 4.13
C CYS A 83 6.00 -2.82 2.64
N GLY A 84 6.49 -1.65 2.20
CA GLY A 84 6.57 -1.28 0.78
C GLY A 84 7.38 -2.28 -0.04
N VAL A 85 8.52 -2.74 0.48
CA VAL A 85 9.35 -3.78 -0.16
C VAL A 85 8.59 -5.09 -0.31
N ILE A 86 7.90 -5.54 0.74
CA ILE A 86 7.08 -6.75 0.72
C ILE A 86 6.01 -6.67 -0.38
N ILE A 87 5.35 -5.52 -0.53
CA ILE A 87 4.32 -5.33 -1.56
C ILE A 87 4.94 -5.36 -2.97
N VAL A 88 6.02 -4.62 -3.19
CA VAL A 88 6.66 -4.50 -4.52
C VAL A 88 7.29 -5.81 -4.97
N LEU A 89 7.79 -6.63 -4.04
CA LEU A 89 8.31 -7.96 -4.33
C LEU A 89 7.21 -9.03 -4.40
N GLY A 90 6.35 -9.07 -3.39
CA GLY A 90 5.39 -10.14 -3.14
C GLY A 90 4.22 -10.11 -4.11
N MET A 91 3.69 -8.93 -4.45
CA MET A 91 2.52 -8.85 -5.34
C MET A 91 2.83 -9.33 -6.76
N PRO A 92 3.91 -8.91 -7.45
CA PRO A 92 4.24 -9.44 -8.77
C PRO A 92 4.47 -10.96 -8.76
N TRP A 93 5.10 -11.45 -7.69
CA TRP A 93 5.32 -12.89 -7.49
C TRP A 93 4.00 -13.65 -7.32
N ALA A 94 3.10 -13.20 -6.44
CA ALA A 94 1.77 -13.77 -6.27
C ALA A 94 0.99 -13.73 -7.58
N LEU A 95 1.00 -12.61 -8.30
CA LEU A 95 0.34 -12.44 -9.58
C LEU A 95 0.84 -13.45 -10.63
N SER A 96 2.12 -13.80 -10.61
CA SER A 96 2.70 -14.79 -11.52
C SER A 96 2.24 -16.23 -11.24
N ARG A 97 1.77 -16.51 -10.03
CA ARG A 97 1.38 -17.85 -9.57
C ARG A 97 -0.13 -18.05 -9.49
N LEU A 98 -0.85 -17.05 -9.00
CA LEU A 98 -2.28 -17.11 -8.67
C LEU A 98 -3.14 -16.29 -9.65
N GLY A 99 -2.51 -15.50 -10.53
CA GLY A 99 -3.23 -14.53 -11.36
C GLY A 99 -3.63 -13.26 -10.58
N ALA A 100 -4.13 -12.27 -11.30
CA ALA A 100 -4.40 -10.94 -10.74
C ALA A 100 -5.57 -10.93 -9.75
N VAL A 101 -6.71 -11.50 -10.14
CA VAL A 101 -7.95 -11.47 -9.34
C VAL A 101 -7.75 -12.14 -7.99
N GLN A 102 -7.27 -13.38 -7.97
CA GLN A 102 -7.03 -14.12 -6.72
C GLN A 102 -6.02 -13.43 -5.80
N SER A 103 -4.90 -12.93 -6.35
CA SER A 103 -3.87 -12.24 -5.56
C SER A 103 -4.39 -10.95 -4.92
N VAL A 104 -5.16 -10.16 -5.67
CA VAL A 104 -5.72 -8.89 -5.18
C VAL A 104 -6.78 -9.13 -4.12
N LEU A 105 -7.60 -10.17 -4.26
CA LEU A 105 -8.64 -10.47 -3.27
C LEU A 105 -8.05 -10.98 -1.96
N LEU A 106 -6.99 -11.79 -2.01
CA LEU A 106 -6.21 -12.16 -0.82
C LEU A 106 -5.57 -10.94 -0.15
N LEU A 107 -5.04 -10.01 -0.95
CA LEU A 107 -4.51 -8.75 -0.43
C LEU A 107 -5.60 -7.91 0.27
N MET A 108 -6.76 -7.74 -0.38
CA MET A 108 -7.88 -6.99 0.19
C MET A 108 -8.39 -7.62 1.49
N ALA A 109 -8.51 -8.94 1.52
CA ALA A 109 -8.86 -9.70 2.71
C ALA A 109 -7.90 -9.42 3.89
N ALA A 110 -6.59 -9.52 3.63
CA ALA A 110 -5.58 -9.22 4.62
C ALA A 110 -5.67 -7.76 5.09
N GLN A 111 -5.83 -6.80 4.16
CA GLN A 111 -5.96 -5.38 4.48
C GLN A 111 -7.17 -5.09 5.37
N LEU A 112 -8.33 -5.70 5.10
CA LEU A 112 -9.54 -5.53 5.92
C LEU A 112 -9.32 -6.04 7.35
N LEU A 113 -8.82 -7.27 7.50
CA LEU A 113 -8.54 -7.85 8.82
C LEU A 113 -7.49 -7.03 9.59
N THR A 114 -6.37 -6.72 8.95
CA THR A 114 -5.31 -5.91 9.55
C THR A 114 -5.81 -4.52 9.93
N SER A 115 -6.69 -3.89 9.12
CA SER A 115 -7.25 -2.58 9.45
C SER A 115 -8.13 -2.60 10.70
N LEU A 116 -8.96 -3.64 10.87
CA LEU A 116 -9.79 -3.80 12.07
C LEU A 116 -8.94 -3.99 13.33
N VAL A 117 -7.89 -4.83 13.23
CA VAL A 117 -6.95 -5.06 14.32
C VAL A 117 -6.17 -3.79 14.65
N TRP A 118 -5.69 -3.07 13.63
CA TRP A 118 -4.96 -1.82 13.79
C TRP A 118 -5.83 -0.75 14.45
N ASP A 119 -7.06 -0.57 13.98
CA ASP A 119 -7.98 0.40 14.56
C ASP A 119 -8.28 0.08 16.03
N ALA A 120 -8.50 -1.19 16.37
CA ALA A 120 -8.80 -1.60 17.74
C ALA A 120 -7.59 -1.48 18.69
N MET A 121 -6.39 -1.86 18.23
CA MET A 121 -5.21 -1.97 19.09
C MET A 121 -4.32 -0.72 19.09
N VAL A 122 -4.26 0.02 17.98
CA VAL A 122 -3.34 1.14 17.80
C VAL A 122 -4.08 2.49 17.84
N GLU A 123 -5.21 2.59 17.14
CA GLU A 123 -5.98 3.85 17.06
C GLU A 123 -7.04 3.99 18.16
N GLY A 124 -7.24 2.95 18.99
CA GLY A 124 -8.24 2.93 20.06
C GLY A 124 -9.70 3.00 19.56
N ARG A 125 -9.94 2.70 18.29
CA ARG A 125 -11.25 2.73 17.64
C ARG A 125 -11.91 1.35 17.71
N PRO A 126 -13.01 1.18 18.47
CA PRO A 126 -13.59 -0.13 18.69
C PRO A 126 -14.10 -0.77 17.39
N ALA A 127 -13.95 -2.10 17.29
CA ALA A 127 -14.51 -2.92 16.23
C ALA A 127 -16.02 -3.08 16.42
N THR A 128 -16.78 -2.04 16.08
CA THR A 128 -18.25 -2.04 16.17
C THR A 128 -18.85 -3.09 15.25
N PHE A 129 -20.00 -3.65 15.64
CA PHE A 129 -20.73 -4.66 14.85
C PHE A 129 -20.90 -4.31 13.35
N PRO A 130 -21.28 -3.07 12.95
CA PRO A 130 -21.39 -2.73 11.53
C PRO A 130 -20.07 -2.82 10.75
N ARG A 131 -18.93 -2.51 11.39
CA ARG A 131 -17.60 -2.56 10.75
C ARG A 131 -17.15 -3.99 10.53
N VAL A 132 -17.38 -4.85 11.52
CA VAL A 132 -17.09 -6.29 11.42
C VAL A 132 -17.99 -6.93 10.36
N LEU A 133 -19.28 -6.64 10.39
CA LEU A 133 -20.24 -7.15 9.40
C LEU A 133 -19.91 -6.69 7.98
N GLY A 134 -19.65 -5.38 7.78
CA GLY A 134 -19.28 -4.83 6.48
C GLY A 134 -17.98 -5.41 5.93
N SER A 135 -16.96 -5.59 6.78
CA SER A 135 -15.70 -6.23 6.40
C SER A 135 -15.91 -7.72 6.06
N GLY A 136 -16.75 -8.41 6.81
CA GLY A 136 -17.13 -9.81 6.54
C GLY A 136 -17.86 -9.96 5.20
N LEU A 137 -18.82 -9.08 4.91
CA LEU A 137 -19.53 -9.05 3.62
C LEU A 137 -18.57 -8.77 2.46
N ALA A 138 -17.66 -7.80 2.60
CA ALA A 138 -16.65 -7.50 1.59
C ALA A 138 -15.71 -8.69 1.35
N PHE A 139 -15.27 -9.36 2.42
CA PHE A 139 -14.46 -10.58 2.35
C PHE A 139 -15.22 -11.73 1.67
N MET A 140 -16.48 -11.95 2.02
CA MET A 140 -17.30 -13.00 1.38
C MET A 140 -17.55 -12.70 -0.10
N GLY A 141 -17.85 -11.45 -0.45
CA GLY A 141 -17.98 -11.04 -1.85
C GLY A 141 -16.69 -11.29 -2.65
N ALA A 142 -15.54 -10.99 -2.04
CA ALA A 142 -14.24 -11.31 -2.61
C ALA A 142 -14.01 -12.81 -2.74
N ALA A 143 -14.33 -13.61 -1.73
CA ALA A 143 -14.19 -15.06 -1.76
C ALA A 143 -15.07 -15.70 -2.85
N ILE A 144 -16.31 -15.24 -3.01
CA ILE A 144 -17.23 -15.71 -4.07
C ILE A 144 -16.65 -15.42 -5.45
N ALA A 145 -16.06 -14.24 -5.66
CA ALA A 145 -15.46 -13.89 -6.95
C ALA A 145 -14.28 -14.80 -7.36
N VAL A 146 -13.68 -15.53 -6.41
CA VAL A 146 -12.61 -16.52 -6.66
C VAL A 146 -13.13 -17.96 -6.67
N TRP A 147 -14.27 -18.21 -6.01
CA TRP A 147 -14.83 -19.55 -5.83
C TRP A 147 -15.37 -20.06 -7.19
N LYS A 148 -14.48 -20.72 -7.96
CA LYS A 148 -14.64 -21.25 -9.34
C LYS A 148 -14.12 -20.35 -10.48
N GLY A 149 -12.97 -19.72 -10.30
CA GLY A 149 -12.11 -19.22 -11.39
C GLY A 149 -10.89 -20.09 -11.60
#